data_AF-A0A6N7ZP55-F1
#
_entry.id   AF-A0A6N7ZP55-F1
#
_cell.length_a   1.000
_cell.length_b   1.000
_cell.length_c   1.000
_cell.angle_alpha   90.00
_cell.angle_beta   90.00
_cell.angle_gamma   90.00
#
_symmetry.space_group_name_H-M   'P 1'
#
loop_
_entity.id
_entity.type
_entity.pdbx_description
1 polymer ?
#
loop_
_entity_poly.entity_id
_entity_poly.type
_entity_poly.pdbx_seq_one_letter_code
_entity_poly.pdbx_strand_id
1 'polypeptide(L)'
;DNDGDGETDEFGEDLLSDNSRIFHITSASADTGLTGLVLTGGEASSGGAVYSAASLTVYNSTVSGNTALRSGGGVFGDGALTIANSTVSGNSARVFGGGVRADAELTLTNSTVSGNSARTGGGVHGTRTFDISNTTVSGNSATLSGGGVNAAGALTLTNSTVSGNTATESGGGVNADGAATLINSTVSGNTAGSEGGGISADDAVTLTNSIVLGNSAVSDAEIDGTVDTTGGGNIV
;
A
#
# COMPACT_ATOMS: atom_id res chain seq x y z
N ASP A 1 -48.21 -23.64 -24.89
CA ASP A 1 -47.97 -22.71 -23.78
C ASP A 1 -47.35 -23.47 -22.63
N ASN A 2 -46.02 -23.48 -22.63
CA ASN A 2 -45.19 -24.04 -21.59
C ASN A 2 -44.32 -22.86 -21.16
N ASP A 3 -44.88 -22.02 -20.29
CA ASP A 3 -44.16 -20.85 -19.78
C ASP A 3 -43.23 -21.35 -18.68
N GLY A 4 -41.98 -21.53 -19.08
CA GLY A 4 -40.88 -21.77 -18.19
C GLY A 4 -40.44 -20.50 -17.48
N ASP A 5 -39.67 -20.77 -16.42
CA ASP A 5 -38.58 -19.95 -15.93
C ASP A 5 -39.09 -18.78 -15.07
N GLY A 6 -39.13 -18.92 -13.74
CA GLY A 6 -37.97 -19.25 -12.93
C GLY A 6 -37.70 -17.98 -12.12
N GLU A 7 -38.30 -17.94 -10.94
CA GLU A 7 -38.12 -16.89 -9.93
C GLU A 7 -36.63 -16.51 -9.85
N THR A 8 -36.35 -15.26 -10.15
CA THR A 8 -35.02 -14.67 -9.99
C THR A 8 -34.75 -14.55 -8.50
N ASP A 9 -33.96 -15.48 -7.95
CA ASP A 9 -33.23 -15.30 -6.70
C ASP A 9 -32.20 -14.17 -6.91
N GLU A 10 -32.64 -12.92 -6.83
CA GLU A 10 -31.81 -11.72 -6.89
C GLU A 10 -31.71 -11.02 -5.52
N PHE A 11 -31.75 -11.80 -4.44
CA PHE A 11 -31.50 -11.33 -3.08
C PHE A 11 -30.37 -12.14 -2.46
N GLY A 12 -29.12 -11.88 -2.84
CA GLY A 12 -28.03 -12.77 -2.43
C GLY A 12 -26.60 -12.25 -2.26
N GLU A 13 -26.17 -11.09 -2.77
CA GLU A 13 -24.71 -10.80 -2.79
C GLU A 13 -24.26 -9.39 -2.35
N ASP A 14 -25.16 -8.51 -1.87
CA ASP A 14 -24.73 -7.14 -1.49
C ASP A 14 -25.22 -6.62 -0.14
N LEU A 15 -25.64 -7.51 0.76
CA LEU A 15 -26.03 -7.14 2.14
C LEU A 15 -25.07 -7.66 3.22
N LEU A 16 -23.95 -8.28 2.82
CA LEU A 16 -22.88 -8.76 3.72
C LEU A 16 -21.51 -8.10 3.43
N SER A 17 -21.44 -7.20 2.44
CA SER A 17 -20.18 -6.66 1.91
C SER A 17 -19.64 -5.46 2.71
N ASP A 18 -20.44 -4.79 3.54
CA ASP A 18 -20.09 -3.53 4.24
C ASP A 18 -20.46 -3.54 5.73
N ASN A 19 -20.19 -4.64 6.43
CA ASN A 19 -20.69 -4.86 7.81
C ASN A 19 -20.37 -3.72 8.80
N SER A 20 -19.28 -2.97 8.60
CA SER A 20 -18.96 -1.81 9.44
C SER A 20 -18.04 -0.77 8.77
N ARG A 21 -18.10 -0.61 7.44
CA ARG A 21 -17.33 0.46 6.77
C ARG A 21 -17.71 1.81 7.36
N ILE A 22 -16.71 2.63 7.71
CA ILE A 22 -16.94 3.93 8.36
C ILE A 22 -17.33 5.00 7.33
N PHE A 23 -16.61 5.08 6.21
CA PHE A 23 -16.89 6.03 5.14
C PHE A 23 -16.94 5.36 3.76
N HIS A 24 -18.04 5.60 3.04
CA HIS A 24 -18.19 5.23 1.63
C HIS A 24 -18.44 6.51 0.82
N ILE A 25 -17.46 6.94 0.03
CA ILE A 25 -17.49 8.19 -0.74
C ILE A 25 -17.64 7.84 -2.22
N THR A 26 -18.85 7.97 -2.76
CA THR A 26 -19.18 7.58 -4.16
C THR A 26 -19.10 8.73 -5.15
N SER A 27 -19.20 9.96 -4.68
CA SER A 27 -19.04 11.18 -5.46
C SER A 27 -18.57 12.30 -4.56
N ALA A 28 -17.79 13.23 -5.10
CA ALA A 28 -17.30 14.39 -4.37
C ALA A 28 -17.55 15.66 -5.20
N SER A 29 -17.99 16.73 -4.56
CA SER A 29 -17.54 18.07 -4.96
C SER A 29 -16.02 18.14 -4.69
N ALA A 30 -15.28 18.97 -5.43
CA ALA A 30 -13.82 19.07 -5.29
C ALA A 30 -13.34 18.98 -3.82
N ASP A 31 -12.39 18.07 -3.57
CA ASP A 31 -11.68 17.80 -2.30
C ASP A 31 -12.53 17.34 -1.10
N THR A 32 -12.99 16.08 -1.11
CA THR A 32 -13.49 15.43 0.12
C THR A 32 -12.33 15.17 1.08
N GLY A 33 -12.37 15.79 2.26
CA GLY A 33 -11.33 15.68 3.29
C GLY A 33 -11.82 15.00 4.58
N LEU A 34 -11.10 13.99 5.06
CA LEU A 34 -11.25 13.38 6.38
C LEU A 34 -10.14 13.90 7.28
N THR A 35 -10.48 14.76 8.24
CA THR A 35 -9.50 15.51 9.05
C THR A 35 -9.67 15.31 10.54
N GLY A 36 -8.59 15.00 11.26
CA GLY A 36 -8.61 14.91 12.73
C GLY A 36 -9.36 13.71 13.28
N LEU A 37 -9.50 12.64 12.49
CA LEU A 37 -10.34 11.49 12.82
C LEU A 37 -9.52 10.28 13.30
N VAL A 38 -10.16 9.44 14.10
CA VAL A 38 -9.68 8.08 14.42
C VAL A 38 -10.67 7.09 13.81
N LEU A 39 -10.22 6.36 12.79
CA LEU A 39 -11.01 5.44 11.98
C LEU A 39 -10.57 4.01 12.31
N THR A 40 -11.35 3.29 13.11
CA THR A 40 -10.96 1.98 13.65
C THR A 40 -12.11 0.99 13.73
N GLY A 41 -11.77 -0.30 13.65
CA GLY A 41 -12.72 -1.40 13.78
C GLY A 41 -13.65 -1.58 12.57
N GLY A 42 -13.36 -0.91 11.46
CA GLY A 42 -14.12 -1.05 10.23
C GLY A 42 -13.83 -2.37 9.53
N GLU A 43 -14.88 -3.05 9.10
CA GLU A 43 -14.84 -4.31 8.37
C GLU A 43 -15.72 -4.22 7.13
N ALA A 44 -15.12 -4.43 5.95
CA ALA A 44 -15.82 -4.36 4.67
C ALA A 44 -15.17 -5.24 3.60
N SER A 45 -15.78 -5.34 2.43
CA SER A 45 -15.24 -6.08 1.29
C SER A 45 -13.98 -5.38 0.76
N SER A 46 -14.06 -4.06 0.60
CA SER A 46 -12.98 -3.18 0.17
C SER A 46 -12.96 -1.93 1.04
N GLY A 47 -11.79 -1.36 1.35
CA GLY A 47 -11.73 -0.13 2.14
C GLY A 47 -12.31 -0.32 3.54
N GLY A 48 -11.64 -1.08 4.40
CA GLY A 48 -12.21 -1.52 5.70
C GLY A 48 -12.71 -0.35 6.54
N ALA A 49 -11.93 0.72 6.68
CA ALA A 49 -12.43 1.99 7.22
C ALA A 49 -13.06 2.86 6.13
N VAL A 50 -12.35 3.06 5.02
CA VAL A 50 -12.71 4.05 4.00
C VAL A 50 -12.61 3.46 2.61
N TYR A 51 -13.68 3.61 1.85
CA TYR A 51 -13.69 3.44 0.41
C TYR A 51 -14.05 4.78 -0.25
N SER A 52 -13.27 5.20 -1.25
CA SER A 52 -13.54 6.40 -2.02
C SER A 52 -13.38 6.18 -3.51
N ALA A 53 -14.48 6.31 -4.25
CA ALA A 53 -14.50 6.39 -5.71
C ALA A 53 -14.11 7.78 -6.24
N ALA A 54 -14.13 8.79 -5.38
CA ALA A 54 -13.72 10.16 -5.72
C ALA A 54 -12.35 10.49 -5.11
N SER A 55 -11.80 11.66 -5.48
CA SER A 55 -10.57 12.16 -4.85
C SER A 55 -10.79 12.37 -3.36
N LEU A 56 -9.86 11.86 -2.55
CA LEU A 56 -9.94 11.86 -1.09
C LEU A 56 -8.63 12.35 -0.49
N THR A 57 -8.76 13.25 0.48
CA THR A 57 -7.66 13.59 1.40
C THR A 57 -7.94 13.05 2.79
N VAL A 58 -7.04 12.22 3.33
CA VAL A 58 -7.00 11.84 4.75
C VAL A 58 -5.88 12.64 5.42
N TYR A 59 -6.26 13.55 6.30
CA TYR A 59 -5.32 14.51 6.90
C TYR A 59 -5.36 14.45 8.43
N ASN A 60 -4.20 14.50 9.08
CA ASN A 60 -4.10 14.54 10.54
C ASN A 60 -4.99 13.49 11.23
N SER A 61 -5.02 12.27 10.68
CA SER A 61 -5.96 11.23 11.10
C SER A 61 -5.23 9.92 11.38
N THR A 62 -5.88 9.05 12.15
CA THR A 62 -5.42 7.68 12.40
C THR A 62 -6.40 6.72 11.77
N VAL A 63 -5.91 5.82 10.92
CA VAL A 63 -6.67 4.70 10.33
C VAL A 63 -6.06 3.41 10.86
N SER A 64 -6.73 2.73 11.78
CA SER A 64 -6.13 1.60 12.46
C SER A 64 -7.04 0.44 12.83
N GLY A 65 -6.54 -0.79 12.78
CA GLY A 65 -7.32 -1.95 13.22
C GLY A 65 -8.56 -2.20 12.36
N ASN A 66 -8.46 -1.95 11.05
CA ASN A 66 -9.54 -2.17 10.09
C ASN A 66 -9.22 -3.36 9.19
N THR A 67 -10.25 -4.03 8.68
CA THR A 67 -10.11 -5.23 7.87
C THR A 67 -10.92 -5.13 6.58
N ALA A 68 -10.28 -5.50 5.47
CA ALA A 68 -10.92 -5.68 4.18
C ALA A 68 -10.88 -7.14 3.72
N LEU A 69 -12.02 -7.71 3.33
CA LEU A 69 -12.09 -9.07 2.79
C LEU A 69 -11.39 -9.21 1.43
N ARG A 70 -11.12 -8.09 0.75
CA ARG A 70 -10.39 -8.02 -0.52
C ARG A 70 -9.21 -7.07 -0.45
N SER A 71 -9.44 -5.75 -0.46
CA SER A 71 -8.35 -4.78 -0.66
C SER A 71 -8.55 -3.50 0.14
N GLY A 72 -7.44 -2.84 0.50
CA GLY A 72 -7.44 -1.58 1.25
C GLY A 72 -7.97 -1.79 2.66
N GLY A 73 -7.22 -2.50 3.49
CA GLY A 73 -7.67 -2.84 4.86
C GLY A 73 -8.03 -1.58 5.66
N GLY A 74 -7.19 -0.54 5.57
CA GLY A 74 -7.52 0.79 6.07
C GLY A 74 -8.32 1.59 5.04
N VAL A 75 -7.64 1.98 3.97
CA VAL A 75 -8.20 2.88 2.94
C VAL A 75 -8.08 2.23 1.56
N PHE A 76 -9.18 2.29 0.80
CA PHE A 76 -9.19 2.06 -0.63
C PHE A 76 -9.57 3.38 -1.33
N GLY A 77 -8.61 3.96 -2.05
CA GLY A 77 -8.85 5.05 -3.00
C GLY A 77 -8.90 4.54 -4.44
N ASP A 78 -10.10 4.49 -5.03
CA ASP A 78 -10.27 4.26 -6.46
C ASP A 78 -10.09 5.58 -7.25
N GLY A 79 -10.47 6.70 -6.63
CA GLY A 79 -10.02 8.04 -7.03
C GLY A 79 -8.64 8.42 -6.47
N ALA A 80 -8.14 9.61 -6.84
CA ALA A 80 -6.84 10.10 -6.36
C ALA A 80 -6.84 10.20 -4.82
N LEU A 81 -5.80 9.66 -4.19
CA LEU A 81 -5.73 9.54 -2.74
C LEU A 81 -4.54 10.34 -2.22
N THR A 82 -4.81 11.27 -1.31
CA THR A 82 -3.78 11.94 -0.52
C THR A 82 -3.92 11.51 0.94
N ILE A 83 -2.85 11.01 1.54
CA ILE A 83 -2.76 10.74 2.97
C ILE A 83 -1.61 11.59 3.52
N ALA A 84 -1.92 12.51 4.42
CA ALA A 84 -0.96 13.48 4.92
C ALA A 84 -1.03 13.65 6.44
N ASN A 85 0.13 13.78 7.08
CA ASN A 85 0.24 13.95 8.54
C ASN A 85 -0.54 12.87 9.32
N SER A 86 -0.61 11.65 8.80
CA SER A 86 -1.54 10.63 9.28
C SER A 86 -0.82 9.33 9.63
N THR A 87 -1.50 8.49 10.41
CA THR A 87 -1.02 7.15 10.75
C THR A 87 -1.98 6.11 10.19
N VAL A 88 -1.46 5.17 9.40
CA VAL A 88 -2.21 4.00 8.90
C VAL A 88 -1.57 2.75 9.51
N SER A 89 -2.22 2.12 10.48
CA SER A 89 -1.59 1.04 11.25
C SER A 89 -2.45 -0.14 11.65
N GLY A 90 -1.87 -1.34 11.69
CA GLY A 90 -2.59 -2.53 12.16
C GLY A 90 -3.82 -2.88 11.31
N ASN A 91 -3.84 -2.50 10.04
CA ASN A 91 -4.93 -2.83 9.12
C ASN A 91 -4.60 -4.08 8.30
N SER A 92 -5.62 -4.83 7.89
CA SER A 92 -5.43 -6.07 7.14
C SER A 92 -6.33 -6.14 5.91
N ALA A 93 -5.80 -6.69 4.82
CA ALA A 93 -6.57 -7.00 3.62
C ALA A 93 -6.24 -8.41 3.13
N ARG A 94 -7.20 -9.12 2.52
CA ARG A 94 -6.90 -10.47 1.99
C ARG A 94 -6.00 -10.46 0.77
N VAL A 95 -6.05 -9.40 -0.06
CA VAL A 95 -5.43 -9.38 -1.38
C VAL A 95 -4.41 -8.26 -1.50
N PHE A 96 -4.85 -7.00 -1.57
CA PHE A 96 -3.96 -5.88 -1.90
C PHE A 96 -4.07 -4.76 -0.87
N GLY A 97 -2.92 -4.23 -0.43
CA GLY A 97 -2.87 -3.02 0.37
C GLY A 97 -3.49 -3.23 1.75
N GLY A 98 -2.72 -3.79 2.69
CA GLY A 98 -3.20 -4.00 4.06
C GLY A 98 -3.56 -2.68 4.73
N GLY A 99 -2.69 -1.69 4.59
CA GLY A 99 -2.98 -0.31 5.01
C GLY A 99 -3.75 0.43 3.93
N VAL A 100 -3.14 0.58 2.75
CA VAL A 100 -3.62 1.44 1.68
C VAL A 100 -3.63 0.69 0.34
N ARG A 101 -4.78 0.74 -0.33
CA ARG A 101 -4.92 0.41 -1.76
C ARG A 101 -5.25 1.69 -2.52
N ALA A 102 -4.46 2.02 -3.54
CA ALA A 102 -4.75 3.14 -4.44
C ALA A 102 -4.74 2.72 -5.91
N ASP A 103 -5.88 2.85 -6.60
CA ASP A 103 -6.02 2.46 -8.01
C ASP A 103 -5.63 3.60 -8.96
N ALA A 104 -5.80 4.84 -8.49
CA ALA A 104 -5.35 6.06 -9.13
C ALA A 104 -3.98 6.53 -8.60
N GLU A 105 -3.76 7.83 -8.55
CA GLU A 105 -2.57 8.45 -7.97
C GLU A 105 -2.61 8.39 -6.44
N LEU A 106 -1.47 8.04 -5.82
CA LEU A 106 -1.28 8.11 -4.38
C LEU A 106 -0.20 9.13 -4.02
N THR A 107 -0.55 10.10 -3.18
CA THR A 107 0.40 10.92 -2.44
C THR A 107 0.35 10.54 -0.96
N LEU A 108 1.47 10.11 -0.39
CA LEU A 108 1.61 9.79 1.03
C LEU A 108 2.73 10.64 1.63
N THR A 109 2.38 11.60 2.49
CA THR A 109 3.32 12.62 2.95
C THR A 109 3.31 12.79 4.46
N ASN A 110 4.48 12.95 5.08
CA ASN A 110 4.63 13.20 6.53
C ASN A 110 3.85 12.18 7.39
N SER A 111 3.79 10.93 6.97
CA SER A 111 2.89 9.93 7.52
C SER A 111 3.64 8.70 8.03
N THR A 112 2.92 7.83 8.72
CA THR A 112 3.42 6.51 9.15
C THR A 112 2.48 5.42 8.64
N VAL A 113 3.02 4.41 7.96
CA VAL A 113 2.30 3.20 7.56
C VAL A 113 2.97 2.01 8.25
N SER A 114 2.30 1.41 9.24
CA SER A 114 2.95 0.36 10.04
C SER A 114 2.10 -0.80 10.52
N GLY A 115 2.69 -1.98 10.66
CA GLY A 115 1.99 -3.14 11.21
C GLY A 115 0.79 -3.60 10.37
N ASN A 116 0.75 -3.26 9.07
CA ASN A 116 -0.35 -3.66 8.20
C ASN A 116 -0.01 -4.96 7.46
N SER A 117 -1.04 -5.71 7.07
CA SER A 117 -0.85 -7.01 6.42
C SER A 117 -1.76 -7.24 5.21
N ALA A 118 -1.19 -7.84 4.17
CA ALA A 118 -1.95 -8.31 3.01
C ALA A 118 -1.28 -9.49 2.33
N ARG A 119 -1.87 -10.00 1.24
CA ARG A 119 -1.16 -10.90 0.34
C ARG A 119 -0.07 -10.15 -0.43
N THR A 120 -0.37 -8.99 -0.99
CA THR A 120 0.58 -8.15 -1.72
C THR A 120 0.46 -6.69 -1.27
N GLY A 121 1.60 -6.03 -1.02
CA GLY A 121 1.60 -4.66 -0.49
C GLY A 121 1.06 -4.63 0.93
N GLY A 122 1.81 -5.18 1.88
CA GLY A 122 1.37 -5.27 3.29
C GLY A 122 1.00 -3.90 3.85
N GLY A 123 1.88 -2.91 3.64
CA GLY A 123 1.59 -1.50 3.95
C GLY A 123 0.76 -0.83 2.86
N VAL A 124 1.35 -0.72 1.67
CA VAL A 124 0.80 0.03 0.54
C VAL A 124 0.82 -0.83 -0.71
N HIS A 125 -0.27 -0.82 -1.47
CA HIS A 125 -0.31 -1.32 -2.83
C HIS A 125 -0.86 -0.25 -3.76
N GLY A 126 -0.21 -0.05 -4.90
CA GLY A 126 -1.02 0.24 -6.06
C GLY A 126 -0.34 0.47 -7.38
N THR A 127 -1.16 1.02 -8.27
CA THR A 127 -1.18 0.59 -9.68
C THR A 127 -0.83 1.68 -10.69
N ARG A 128 -0.72 2.93 -10.26
CA ARG A 128 -0.27 4.05 -11.09
C ARG A 128 0.93 4.73 -10.45
N THR A 129 0.94 6.05 -10.37
CA THR A 129 2.04 6.80 -9.75
C THR A 129 1.88 6.82 -8.23
N PHE A 130 3.00 6.57 -7.54
CA PHE A 130 3.14 6.55 -6.09
C PHE A 130 4.20 7.55 -5.68
N ASP A 131 3.80 8.59 -4.96
CA ASP A 131 4.74 9.52 -4.34
C ASP A 131 4.67 9.40 -2.82
N ILE A 132 5.75 8.89 -2.22
CA ILE A 132 5.86 8.74 -0.76
C ILE A 132 7.00 9.63 -0.26
N SER A 133 6.63 10.68 0.47
CA SER A 133 7.59 11.68 0.96
C SER A 133 7.57 11.86 2.47
N ASN A 134 8.74 12.04 3.08
CA ASN A 134 8.89 12.28 4.52
C ASN A 134 8.09 11.27 5.37
N THR A 135 8.03 10.01 4.94
CA THR A 135 7.12 9.00 5.48
C THR A 135 7.90 7.78 5.93
N THR A 136 7.41 7.14 6.99
CA THR A 136 7.94 5.85 7.46
C THR A 136 6.97 4.72 7.11
N VAL A 137 7.44 3.73 6.36
CA VAL A 137 6.73 2.48 6.06
C VAL A 137 7.44 1.35 6.81
N SER A 138 6.86 0.82 7.88
CA SER A 138 7.58 -0.13 8.74
C SER A 138 6.77 -1.26 9.37
N GLY A 139 7.40 -2.41 9.60
CA GLY A 139 6.76 -3.52 10.29
C GLY A 139 5.52 -4.07 9.56
N ASN A 140 5.41 -3.85 8.24
CA ASN A 140 4.31 -4.38 7.45
C ASN A 140 4.67 -5.76 6.86
N SER A 141 3.66 -6.59 6.62
CA SER A 141 3.87 -7.97 6.18
C SER A 141 3.04 -8.34 4.95
N ALA A 142 3.66 -8.99 3.97
CA ALA A 142 3.01 -9.58 2.82
C ALA A 142 3.22 -11.10 2.77
N THR A 143 2.17 -11.86 2.47
CA THR A 143 2.31 -13.33 2.25
C THR A 143 2.78 -13.68 0.85
N LEU A 144 2.93 -12.70 -0.04
CA LEU A 144 3.50 -12.83 -1.37
C LEU A 144 4.67 -11.83 -1.50
N SER A 145 4.41 -10.62 -1.98
CA SER A 145 5.46 -9.65 -2.29
C SER A 145 5.13 -8.23 -1.80
N GLY A 146 6.17 -7.42 -1.61
CA GLY A 146 6.03 -6.03 -1.19
C GLY A 146 5.54 -5.94 0.25
N GLY A 147 6.37 -6.36 1.21
CA GLY A 147 6.01 -6.32 2.62
C GLY A 147 5.61 -4.92 3.07
N GLY A 148 6.45 -3.93 2.74
CA GLY A 148 6.15 -2.51 2.94
C GLY A 148 5.29 -1.95 1.81
N VAL A 149 5.84 -1.93 0.60
CA VAL A 149 5.24 -1.32 -0.59
C VAL A 149 5.25 -2.32 -1.74
N ASN A 150 4.12 -2.48 -2.41
CA ASN A 150 4.07 -3.05 -3.75
C ASN A 150 3.65 -1.95 -4.74
N ALA A 151 4.53 -1.65 -5.68
CA ALA A 151 4.38 -0.64 -6.70
C ALA A 151 4.21 -1.32 -8.06
N ALA A 152 2.96 -1.53 -8.46
CA ALA A 152 2.62 -2.03 -9.79
C ALA A 152 2.72 -0.93 -10.87
N GLY A 153 2.80 0.34 -10.45
CA GLY A 153 3.21 1.47 -11.29
C GLY A 153 4.44 2.18 -10.73
N ALA A 154 4.77 3.37 -11.25
CA ALA A 154 5.99 4.08 -10.90
C ALA A 154 5.98 4.60 -9.45
N LEU A 155 7.07 4.34 -8.71
CA LEU A 155 7.24 4.75 -7.32
C LEU A 155 8.36 5.78 -7.18
N THR A 156 8.09 6.86 -6.46
CA THR A 156 9.09 7.79 -5.93
C THR A 156 9.09 7.76 -4.40
N LEU A 157 10.24 7.46 -3.81
CA LEU A 157 10.52 7.63 -2.38
C LEU A 157 11.42 8.84 -2.18
N THR A 158 10.96 9.84 -1.42
CA THR A 158 11.76 11.04 -1.11
C THR A 158 11.85 11.31 0.38
N ASN A 159 13.05 11.38 0.94
CA ASN A 159 13.26 11.57 2.39
C ASN A 159 12.47 10.58 3.25
N SER A 160 12.30 9.35 2.76
CA SER A 160 11.42 8.35 3.37
C SER A 160 12.22 7.15 3.89
N THR A 161 11.63 6.43 4.83
CA THR A 161 12.22 5.20 5.39
C THR A 161 11.28 4.01 5.18
N VAL A 162 11.78 2.94 4.56
CA VAL A 162 11.10 1.65 4.45
C VAL A 162 11.89 0.62 5.25
N SER A 163 11.37 0.17 6.39
CA SER A 163 12.17 -0.68 7.29
C SER A 163 11.41 -1.74 8.06
N GLY A 164 12.08 -2.86 8.36
CA GLY A 164 11.49 -3.92 9.18
C GLY A 164 10.26 -4.57 8.54
N ASN A 165 10.10 -4.49 7.22
CA ASN A 165 8.98 -5.09 6.51
C ASN A 165 9.33 -6.51 6.06
N THR A 166 8.32 -7.37 5.91
CA THR A 166 8.52 -8.78 5.56
C THR A 166 7.63 -9.21 4.40
N ALA A 167 8.21 -9.89 3.42
CA ALA A 167 7.49 -10.60 2.36
C ALA A 167 7.89 -12.09 2.37
N THR A 168 6.98 -12.97 1.98
CA THR A 168 7.30 -14.42 1.90
C THR A 168 8.05 -14.75 0.61
N GLU A 169 7.82 -14.01 -0.47
CA GLU A 169 8.51 -14.19 -1.74
C GLU A 169 9.50 -13.05 -1.97
N SER A 170 9.09 -11.93 -2.56
CA SER A 170 10.02 -10.92 -3.07
C SER A 170 9.73 -9.52 -2.55
N GLY A 171 10.76 -8.67 -2.46
CA GLY A 171 10.58 -7.27 -2.09
C GLY A 171 10.10 -7.10 -0.66
N GLY A 172 10.92 -7.49 0.31
CA GLY A 172 10.57 -7.37 1.74
C GLY A 172 10.18 -5.94 2.10
N GLY A 173 10.99 -4.97 1.64
CA GLY A 173 10.68 -3.55 1.73
C GLY A 173 9.77 -3.10 0.59
N VAL A 174 10.28 -3.19 -0.63
CA VAL A 174 9.62 -2.72 -1.86
C VAL A 174 9.62 -3.83 -2.91
N ASN A 175 8.47 -4.12 -3.49
CA ASN A 175 8.36 -4.85 -4.75
C ASN A 175 7.92 -3.88 -5.84
N ALA A 176 8.72 -3.69 -6.87
CA ALA A 176 8.53 -2.68 -7.90
C ALA A 176 8.38 -3.32 -9.29
N ASP A 177 7.14 -3.47 -9.75
CA ASP A 177 6.87 -3.95 -11.11
C ASP A 177 7.05 -2.82 -12.13
N GLY A 178 6.82 -1.57 -11.70
CA GLY A 178 7.21 -0.36 -12.44
C GLY A 178 8.47 0.29 -11.86
N ALA A 179 9.05 1.26 -12.58
CA ALA A 179 10.26 1.95 -12.15
C ALA A 179 10.17 2.51 -10.71
N ALA A 180 11.24 2.31 -9.93
CA ALA A 180 11.36 2.81 -8.57
C ALA A 180 12.50 3.84 -8.48
N THR A 181 12.21 5.02 -7.93
CA THR A 181 13.19 6.08 -7.72
C THR A 181 13.29 6.41 -6.24
N LEU A 182 14.50 6.32 -5.68
CA LEU A 182 14.79 6.66 -4.29
C LEU A 182 15.71 7.88 -4.24
N ILE A 183 15.26 8.90 -3.51
CA ILE A 183 15.98 10.15 -3.30
C ILE A 183 16.05 10.40 -1.80
N ASN A 184 17.27 10.53 -1.25
CA ASN A 184 17.50 10.77 0.18
C ASN A 184 16.75 9.79 1.09
N SER A 185 16.58 8.54 0.65
CA SER A 185 15.69 7.58 1.31
C SER A 185 16.46 6.37 1.83
N THR A 186 15.90 5.69 2.82
CA THR A 186 16.51 4.51 3.46
C THR A 186 15.59 3.30 3.33
N VAL A 187 16.10 2.19 2.81
CA VAL A 187 15.46 0.88 2.79
C VAL A 187 16.32 -0.09 3.58
N SER A 188 15.92 -0.48 4.79
CA SER A 188 16.78 -1.25 5.69
C SER A 188 16.06 -2.23 6.59
N GLY A 189 16.72 -3.33 6.97
CA GLY A 189 16.14 -4.30 7.90
C GLY A 189 14.90 -5.00 7.36
N ASN A 190 14.69 -5.02 6.04
CA ASN A 190 13.57 -5.72 5.42
C ASN A 190 13.94 -7.16 5.06
N THR A 191 12.96 -8.05 5.03
CA THR A 191 13.17 -9.48 4.80
C THR A 191 12.25 -10.02 3.71
N ALA A 192 12.81 -10.75 2.75
CA ALA A 192 12.09 -11.51 1.74
C ALA A 192 12.48 -13.00 1.84
N GLY A 193 11.60 -13.91 1.45
CA GLY A 193 11.89 -15.35 1.47
C GLY A 193 12.57 -15.87 0.20
N SER A 194 12.51 -15.10 -0.90
CA SER A 194 13.15 -15.40 -2.19
C SER A 194 14.20 -14.35 -2.52
N GLU A 195 13.81 -13.21 -3.07
CA GLU A 195 14.74 -12.20 -3.61
C GLU A 195 14.41 -10.77 -3.19
N GLY A 196 15.41 -9.89 -3.24
CA GLY A 196 15.22 -8.47 -3.01
C GLY A 196 14.69 -8.19 -1.60
N GLY A 197 15.47 -8.53 -0.59
CA GLY A 197 15.08 -8.31 0.81
C GLY A 197 14.68 -6.85 1.06
N GLY A 198 15.48 -5.92 0.53
CA GLY A 198 15.17 -4.50 0.48
C GLY A 198 14.22 -4.18 -0.67
N ILE A 199 14.68 -4.37 -1.90
CA ILE A 199 13.95 -4.06 -3.12
C ILE A 199 14.03 -5.25 -4.09
N SER A 200 12.91 -5.71 -4.63
CA SER A 200 12.88 -6.54 -5.84
C SER A 200 12.19 -5.75 -6.94
N ALA A 201 12.79 -5.69 -8.12
CA ALA A 201 12.31 -4.84 -9.21
C ALA A 201 12.42 -5.52 -10.58
N ASP A 202 11.29 -5.53 -11.31
CA ASP A 202 11.24 -5.97 -12.72
C ASP A 202 11.69 -4.86 -13.68
N ASP A 203 11.57 -3.60 -13.25
CA ASP A 203 12.00 -2.39 -13.99
C ASP A 203 13.17 -1.69 -13.28
N ALA A 204 13.61 -0.55 -13.81
CA ALA A 204 14.77 0.17 -13.29
C ALA A 204 14.56 0.72 -11.86
N VAL A 205 15.59 0.53 -11.03
CA VAL A 205 15.74 1.18 -9.72
C VAL A 205 16.75 2.31 -9.85
N THR A 206 16.33 3.55 -9.62
CA THR A 206 17.23 4.72 -9.61
C THR A 206 17.49 5.17 -8.18
N LEU A 207 18.76 5.26 -7.79
CA LEU A 207 19.16 5.72 -6.46
C LEU A 207 19.92 7.05 -6.53
N THR A 208 19.52 8.01 -5.70
CA THR A 208 20.25 9.26 -5.45
C THR A 208 20.32 9.52 -3.94
N ASN A 209 21.54 9.63 -3.41
CA ASN A 209 21.80 9.87 -1.98
C ASN A 209 20.98 8.96 -1.04
N SER A 210 20.82 7.69 -1.41
CA SER A 210 19.94 6.75 -0.71
C SER A 210 20.69 5.54 -0.18
N ILE A 211 20.14 4.93 0.87
CA ILE A 211 20.71 3.77 1.56
C ILE A 211 19.79 2.57 1.36
N VAL A 212 20.31 1.46 0.84
CA VAL A 212 19.64 0.16 0.83
C VAL A 212 20.56 -0.83 1.51
N LEU A 213 20.39 -1.07 2.82
CA LEU A 213 21.36 -1.84 3.60
C LEU A 213 20.73 -2.62 4.74
N GLY A 214 21.30 -3.79 5.03
CA GLY A 214 20.92 -4.60 6.18
C GLY A 214 19.60 -5.33 5.93
N ASN A 215 19.28 -5.59 4.67
CA ASN A 215 18.13 -6.37 4.28
C ASN A 215 18.52 -7.86 4.16
N SER A 216 17.54 -8.75 4.09
CA SER A 216 17.75 -10.20 4.07
C SER A 216 16.85 -10.88 3.04
N ALA A 217 17.43 -11.72 2.20
CA ALA A 217 16.71 -12.61 1.28
C ALA A 217 17.56 -13.85 0.96
N VAL A 218 16.99 -14.82 0.26
CA VAL A 218 17.74 -16.00 -0.20
C VAL A 218 18.70 -15.61 -1.33
N SER A 219 18.26 -14.78 -2.27
CA SER A 219 19.07 -14.12 -3.29
C SER A 219 18.96 -12.60 -3.17
N ASP A 220 20.04 -11.89 -3.47
CA ASP A 220 20.05 -10.43 -3.64
C ASP A 220 19.39 -9.69 -2.48
N ALA A 221 20.00 -9.81 -1.31
CA ALA A 221 19.45 -9.33 -0.04
C ALA A 221 19.05 -7.85 -0.07
N GLU A 222 19.85 -7.00 -0.71
CA GLU A 222 19.62 -5.56 -0.76
C GLU A 222 18.70 -5.17 -1.92
N ILE A 223 19.11 -5.45 -3.15
CA ILE A 223 18.35 -5.13 -4.36
C ILE A 223 18.48 -6.27 -5.37
N ASP A 224 17.35 -6.83 -5.77
CA ASP A 224 17.19 -7.64 -6.98
C ASP A 224 16.62 -6.77 -8.11
N GLY A 225 17.23 -6.81 -9.29
CA GLY A 225 16.85 -5.99 -10.45
C GLY A 225 17.95 -5.07 -11.00
N THR A 226 17.61 -4.24 -11.99
CA THR A 226 18.57 -3.32 -12.64
C THR A 226 18.66 -2.01 -11.85
N VAL A 227 19.86 -1.64 -11.40
CA VAL A 227 20.09 -0.46 -10.56
C VAL A 227 20.92 0.60 -11.26
N ASP A 228 20.41 1.83 -11.33
CA ASP A 228 21.14 3.04 -11.70
C ASP A 228 21.53 3.85 -10.45
N THR A 229 22.84 3.99 -10.23
CA THR A 229 23.42 4.74 -9.11
C THR A 229 24.10 6.04 -9.54
N THR A 230 23.89 6.52 -10.77
CA THR A 230 24.59 7.69 -11.34
C THR A 230 24.30 9.00 -10.60
N GLY A 231 23.22 9.07 -9.82
CA GLY A 231 22.90 10.19 -8.92
C GLY A 231 23.90 10.39 -7.77
N GLY A 232 24.74 9.37 -7.46
CA GLY A 232 25.79 9.45 -6.45
C GLY A 232 25.29 9.44 -5.00
N GLY A 233 26.21 9.31 -4.05
CA GLY A 233 25.92 9.35 -2.60
C GLY A 233 25.16 8.12 -2.07
N ASN A 234 25.08 7.04 -2.83
CA ASN A 234 24.32 5.84 -2.47
C ASN A 234 25.16 4.86 -1.65
N ILE A 235 24.50 4.12 -0.76
CA ILE A 235 25.05 2.96 -0.06
C ILE A 235 24.13 1.78 -0.36
N VAL A 236 24.69 0.73 -0.96
CA VAL A 236 24.04 -0.57 -1.21
C VAL A 236 24.97 -1.66 -0.69
#